data_AF-A0A519CHF9-F1
#
_entry.id   AF-A0A519CHF9-F1
#
_cell.length_a   1.000
_cell.length_b   1.000
_cell.length_c   1.000
_cell.angle_alpha   90.00
_cell.angle_beta   90.00
_cell.angle_gamma   90.00
#
_symmetry.space_group_name_H-M   'P 1'
#
loop_
_entity.id
_entity.type
_entity.pdbx_description
1 polymer ?
#
loop_
_entity_poly.entity_id
_entity_poly.type
_entity_poly.pdbx_seq_one_letter_code
_entity_poly.pdbx_strand_id
1 'polypeptide(L)'
;MLAISSVISRNMMQRIIRRRWMGKANWSDSKLLQVTRIAIIPMMIVATVIGYFVPAPGIYLILAFDIMFAGAFAPLTFGLFWKKANMPAAITAILVGSIIRFIFFFTFPAEYAGLDTAIPAVISTVVFVIVAYATQSKYPGKTRHDVRDYVPPEEDVISGEDLKHFGSGDDSTPQGYDPNTSDTPDDDLTSHNAMDK
;
A
#
# COMPACT_ATOMS: atom_id res chain seq x y z
N MET A 1 -19.10 -2.51 6.08
CA MET A 1 -18.94 -1.18 5.42
C MET A 1 -17.75 -0.36 5.94
N LEU A 2 -17.37 -0.44 7.22
CA LEU A 2 -16.28 0.37 7.80
C LEU A 2 -14.88 0.08 7.20
N ALA A 3 -14.55 -1.19 6.92
CA ALA A 3 -13.24 -1.56 6.36
C ALA A 3 -13.00 -0.98 4.95
N ILE A 4 -14.00 -1.07 4.07
CA ILE A 4 -13.94 -0.55 2.70
C ILE A 4 -13.81 0.99 2.72
N SER A 5 -14.56 1.66 3.60
CA SER A 5 -14.48 3.11 3.78
C SER A 5 -13.12 3.58 4.28
N SER A 6 -12.52 2.88 5.25
CA SER A 6 -11.17 3.19 5.75
C SER A 6 -10.10 3.02 4.65
N VAL A 7 -10.21 1.97 3.82
CA VAL A 7 -9.29 1.73 2.71
C VAL A 7 -9.41 2.85 1.68
N ILE A 8 -10.62 3.26 1.31
CA ILE A 8 -10.85 4.35 0.35
C ILE A 8 -10.34 5.68 0.92
N SER A 9 -10.68 5.99 2.18
CA SER A 9 -10.21 7.22 2.84
C SER A 9 -8.69 7.27 2.95
N ARG A 10 -8.03 6.19 3.40
CA ARG A 10 -6.57 6.17 3.59
C ARG A 10 -5.80 5.99 2.27
N ASN A 11 -6.23 5.11 1.37
CA ASN A 11 -5.48 4.82 0.13
C ASN A 11 -5.83 5.76 -1.01
N MET A 12 -7.10 6.08 -1.24
CA MET A 12 -7.47 7.02 -2.30
C MET A 12 -7.35 8.46 -1.81
N MET A 13 -7.98 8.81 -0.69
CA MET A 13 -8.04 10.21 -0.28
C MET A 13 -6.70 10.72 0.24
N GLN A 14 -6.03 9.98 1.14
CA GLN A 14 -4.75 10.45 1.66
C GLN A 14 -3.55 10.16 0.75
N ARG A 15 -3.55 9.10 -0.07
CA ARG A 15 -2.35 8.69 -0.83
C ARG A 15 -2.35 9.14 -2.30
N ILE A 16 -3.43 8.94 -3.04
CA ILE A 16 -3.53 9.35 -4.45
C ILE A 16 -3.56 10.87 -4.59
N ILE A 17 -4.28 11.56 -3.69
CA ILE A 17 -4.45 13.01 -3.75
C ILE A 17 -3.25 13.74 -3.16
N ARG A 18 -2.81 13.35 -1.96
CA ARG A 18 -1.78 14.08 -1.21
C ARG A 18 -0.38 13.94 -1.81
N ARG A 19 -0.02 12.78 -2.42
CA ARG A 19 1.36 12.53 -2.89
C ARG A 19 1.54 12.50 -4.40
N ARG A 20 0.60 11.94 -5.18
CA ARG A 20 0.79 11.76 -6.63
C ARG A 20 0.39 12.99 -7.45
N TRP A 21 -0.47 13.85 -6.90
CA TRP A 21 -1.03 14.99 -7.62
C TRP A 21 -0.49 16.36 -7.15
N MET A 22 0.10 16.43 -5.94
CA MET A 22 0.56 17.70 -5.32
C MET A 22 1.98 18.13 -5.74
N GLY A 23 2.16 18.38 -7.04
CA GLY A 23 3.13 19.38 -7.48
C GLY A 23 2.67 20.82 -7.21
N LYS A 24 1.44 21.02 -6.70
CA LYS A 24 0.87 22.26 -6.13
C LYS A 24 -0.44 21.97 -5.37
N ALA A 25 -0.81 22.89 -4.48
CA ALA A 25 -1.81 22.75 -3.43
C ALA A 25 -3.28 22.69 -3.92
N ASN A 26 -4.04 21.82 -3.25
CA ASN A 26 -5.49 21.86 -3.04
C ASN A 26 -6.40 21.67 -4.27
N TRP A 27 -6.72 20.41 -4.55
CA TRP A 27 -8.03 20.10 -5.13
C TRP A 27 -9.06 20.17 -4.02
N SER A 28 -10.06 21.04 -4.19
CA SER A 28 -11.24 21.07 -3.32
C SER A 28 -11.85 19.67 -3.24
N ASP A 29 -12.22 19.22 -2.04
CA ASP A 29 -12.91 17.95 -1.78
C ASP A 29 -14.08 17.71 -2.75
N SER A 30 -14.77 18.78 -3.16
CA SER A 30 -15.82 18.75 -4.18
C SER A 30 -15.35 18.19 -5.54
N LYS A 31 -14.20 18.62 -6.04
CA LYS A 31 -13.64 18.16 -7.32
C LYS A 31 -13.17 16.72 -7.26
N LEU A 32 -12.60 16.33 -6.12
CA LEU A 32 -12.23 14.93 -5.89
C LEU A 32 -13.47 14.01 -5.91
N LEU A 33 -14.52 14.40 -5.19
CA LEU A 33 -15.78 13.66 -5.18
C LEU A 33 -16.38 13.58 -6.59
N GLN A 34 -16.25 14.64 -7.39
CA GLN A 34 -16.71 14.63 -8.77
C GLN A 34 -15.90 13.66 -9.65
N VAL A 35 -14.57 13.63 -9.52
CA VAL A 35 -13.71 12.69 -10.28
C VAL A 35 -14.02 11.24 -9.91
N THR A 36 -14.16 10.93 -8.61
CA THR A 36 -14.49 9.56 -8.17
C THR A 36 -15.86 9.13 -8.66
N ARG A 37 -16.86 10.04 -8.68
CA ARG A 37 -18.19 9.76 -9.23
C ARG A 37 -18.16 9.50 -10.72
N ILE A 38 -17.40 10.29 -11.48
CA ILE A 38 -17.23 10.09 -12.93
C ILE A 38 -16.52 8.76 -13.22
N ALA A 39 -15.52 8.39 -12.42
CA ALA A 39 -14.79 7.12 -12.58
C ALA A 39 -15.68 5.88 -12.37
N ILE A 40 -16.76 5.99 -11.58
CA ILE A 40 -17.71 4.89 -11.36
C ILE A 40 -18.61 4.65 -12.58
N ILE A 41 -18.91 5.69 -13.38
CA ILE A 41 -19.81 5.58 -14.54
C ILE A 41 -19.35 4.52 -15.56
N PRO A 42 -18.11 4.53 -16.11
CA PRO A 42 -17.69 3.51 -17.06
C PRO A 42 -17.73 2.10 -16.45
N MET A 43 -17.42 1.98 -15.16
CA MET A 43 -17.47 0.71 -14.45
C MET A 43 -18.89 0.17 -14.31
N MET A 44 -19.86 1.04 -14.01
CA MET A 44 -21.28 0.67 -13.99
C MET A 44 -21.77 0.26 -15.38
N ILE A 45 -21.37 0.96 -16.43
CA ILE A 45 -21.75 0.62 -17.81
C ILE A 45 -21.23 -0.78 -18.16
N VAL A 46 -19.94 -1.05 -17.92
CA VAL A 46 -19.33 -2.37 -18.19
C VAL A 46 -20.01 -3.47 -17.37
N ALA A 47 -20.21 -3.26 -16.07
CA ALA A 47 -20.86 -4.25 -15.21
C ALA A 47 -22.31 -4.53 -15.63
N THR A 48 -23.06 -3.49 -16.01
CA THR A 48 -24.45 -3.63 -16.47
C THR A 48 -24.52 -4.37 -17.81
N VAL A 49 -23.63 -4.04 -18.74
CA VAL A 49 -23.54 -4.73 -20.04
C VAL A 49 -23.23 -6.22 -19.83
N ILE A 50 -22.21 -6.55 -19.03
CA ILE A 50 -21.85 -7.96 -18.75
C ILE A 50 -23.01 -8.68 -18.05
N GLY A 51 -23.61 -8.06 -17.02
CA GLY A 51 -24.71 -8.65 -16.26
C GLY A 51 -25.99 -8.85 -17.07
N TYR A 52 -26.25 -7.99 -18.06
CA TYR A 52 -27.38 -8.13 -18.97
C TYR A 52 -27.18 -9.29 -19.95
N PHE A 53 -25.99 -9.42 -20.53
CA PHE A 53 -25.72 -10.46 -21.54
C PHE A 53 -25.45 -11.84 -20.94
N VAL A 54 -24.88 -11.93 -19.73
CA VAL A 54 -24.60 -13.21 -19.09
C VAL A 54 -25.05 -13.19 -17.61
N PRO A 55 -26.27 -13.68 -17.33
CA PRO A 55 -26.84 -13.64 -15.98
C PRO A 55 -26.30 -14.77 -15.10
N ALA A 56 -25.00 -14.76 -14.82
CA ALA A 56 -24.31 -15.70 -13.93
C ALA A 56 -23.52 -14.99 -12.82
N PRO A 57 -24.20 -14.18 -11.97
CA PRO A 57 -23.53 -13.30 -11.01
C PRO A 57 -22.65 -14.05 -10.00
N GLY A 58 -23.06 -15.25 -9.59
CA GLY A 58 -22.29 -16.07 -8.64
C GLY A 58 -20.94 -16.54 -9.20
N ILE A 59 -20.91 -17.00 -10.46
CA ILE A 59 -19.69 -17.50 -11.10
C ILE A 59 -18.68 -16.36 -11.30
N TYR A 60 -19.14 -15.19 -11.76
CA TYR A 60 -18.26 -14.04 -11.96
C TYR A 60 -17.74 -13.43 -10.67
N LEU A 61 -18.53 -13.48 -9.59
CA LEU A 61 -18.07 -13.04 -8.28
C LEU A 61 -16.91 -13.91 -7.77
N ILE A 62 -17.04 -15.24 -7.89
CA ILE A 62 -15.99 -16.19 -7.53
C ILE A 62 -14.76 -15.96 -8.42
N LEU A 63 -14.94 -15.84 -9.74
CA LEU A 63 -13.85 -15.56 -10.67
C LEU A 63 -13.11 -14.26 -10.34
N ALA A 64 -13.83 -13.17 -10.04
CA ALA A 64 -13.20 -11.90 -9.69
C ALA A 64 -12.38 -12.00 -8.40
N PHE A 65 -12.90 -12.70 -7.39
CA PHE A 65 -12.15 -12.97 -6.16
C PHE A 65 -10.91 -13.82 -6.43
N ASP A 66 -11.02 -14.86 -7.24
CA ASP A 66 -9.91 -15.74 -7.58
C ASP A 66 -8.82 -15.02 -8.38
N ILE A 67 -9.18 -14.15 -9.31
CA ILE A 67 -8.23 -13.32 -10.05
C ILE A 67 -7.46 -12.42 -9.08
N MET A 68 -8.18 -11.78 -8.15
CA MET A 68 -7.55 -10.96 -7.11
C MET A 68 -6.64 -11.81 -6.21
N PHE A 69 -7.07 -13.00 -5.81
CA PHE A 69 -6.27 -13.93 -5.00
C PHE A 69 -4.99 -14.34 -5.74
N ALA A 70 -5.09 -14.79 -6.99
CA ALA A 70 -3.95 -15.22 -7.80
C ALA A 70 -2.91 -14.09 -8.00
N GLY A 71 -3.35 -12.85 -8.19
CA GLY A 71 -2.46 -11.71 -8.36
C GLY A 71 -1.90 -11.14 -7.06
N ALA A 72 -2.74 -10.98 -6.03
CA ALA A 72 -2.40 -10.21 -4.84
C ALA A 72 -1.85 -11.04 -3.68
N PHE A 73 -2.05 -12.36 -3.67
CA PHE A 73 -1.62 -13.21 -2.56
C PHE A 73 -0.11 -13.08 -2.27
N ALA A 74 0.73 -13.29 -3.28
CA ALA A 74 2.19 -13.19 -3.13
C ALA A 74 2.65 -11.80 -2.66
N PRO A 75 2.33 -10.67 -3.32
CA PRO A 75 2.81 -9.36 -2.88
C PRO A 75 2.28 -8.93 -1.52
N LEU A 76 1.06 -9.33 -1.12
CA LEU A 76 0.53 -9.01 0.20
C LEU A 76 1.23 -9.80 1.30
N THR A 77 1.42 -11.11 1.11
CA THR A 77 2.09 -11.97 2.09
C THR A 77 3.58 -11.62 2.19
N PHE A 78 4.30 -11.62 1.08
CA PHE A 78 5.74 -11.35 1.09
C PHE A 78 6.08 -9.88 1.33
N GLY A 79 5.22 -8.94 0.93
CA GLY A 79 5.41 -7.53 1.23
C GLY A 79 5.34 -7.21 2.73
N LEU A 80 4.65 -8.03 3.53
CA LEU A 80 4.57 -7.86 4.98
C LEU A 80 5.70 -8.61 5.72
N PHE A 81 6.01 -9.83 5.30
CA PHE A 81 6.90 -10.72 6.07
C PHE A 81 8.31 -10.86 5.50
N TRP A 82 8.57 -10.41 4.27
CA TRP A 82 9.84 -10.68 3.59
C TRP A 82 10.58 -9.41 3.18
N LYS A 83 11.71 -9.15 3.86
CA LYS A 83 12.58 -7.97 3.64
C LYS A 83 13.16 -7.83 2.22
N LYS A 84 13.06 -8.89 1.39
CA LYS A 84 13.50 -8.89 0.00
C LYS A 84 12.36 -8.61 -0.99
N ALA A 85 11.12 -8.41 -0.53
CA ALA A 85 10.00 -8.04 -1.39
C ALA A 85 10.27 -6.69 -2.07
N ASN A 86 10.01 -6.59 -3.37
CA ASN A 86 10.23 -5.37 -4.14
C ASN A 86 9.06 -5.05 -5.08
N MET A 87 9.02 -3.79 -5.54
CA MET A 87 7.93 -3.28 -6.38
C MET A 87 7.83 -3.98 -7.76
N PRO A 88 8.94 -4.24 -8.49
CA PRO A 88 8.85 -4.98 -9.75
C PRO A 88 8.26 -6.38 -9.57
N ALA A 89 8.69 -7.14 -8.56
CA ALA A 89 8.15 -8.46 -8.28
C ALA A 89 6.65 -8.42 -7.98
N ALA A 90 6.21 -7.43 -7.20
CA ALA A 90 4.79 -7.27 -6.89
C ALA A 90 3.94 -7.01 -8.14
N ILE A 91 4.40 -6.12 -9.03
CA ILE A 91 3.67 -5.82 -10.27
C ILE A 91 3.63 -7.05 -11.18
N THR A 92 4.77 -7.73 -11.36
CA THR A 92 4.82 -8.91 -12.24
C THR A 92 3.93 -10.04 -11.71
N ALA A 93 3.94 -10.29 -10.40
CA ALA A 93 3.06 -11.30 -9.79
C ALA A 93 1.58 -10.98 -9.99
N ILE A 94 1.17 -9.73 -9.75
CA ILE A 94 -0.22 -9.29 -9.96
C ILE A 94 -0.65 -9.54 -11.40
N LEU A 95 0.15 -9.11 -12.37
CA LEU A 95 -0.19 -9.24 -13.79
C LEU A 95 -0.22 -10.70 -14.22
N VAL A 96 0.85 -11.46 -13.94
CA VAL A 96 0.98 -12.85 -14.39
C VAL A 96 -0.07 -13.73 -13.72
N GLY A 97 -0.27 -13.63 -12.41
CA GLY A 97 -1.28 -14.41 -11.69
C GLY A 97 -2.70 -14.13 -12.18
N SER A 98 -3.04 -12.85 -12.36
CA SER A 98 -4.37 -12.44 -12.83
C SER A 98 -4.64 -12.89 -14.26
N ILE A 99 -3.66 -12.74 -15.17
CA ILE A 99 -3.80 -13.12 -16.58
C ILE A 99 -3.94 -14.64 -16.72
N ILE A 100 -3.11 -15.42 -16.03
CA ILE A 100 -3.19 -16.88 -16.09
C ILE A 100 -4.55 -17.36 -15.55
N ARG A 101 -5.02 -16.81 -14.42
CA ARG A 101 -6.33 -17.17 -13.86
C ARG A 101 -7.48 -16.84 -14.83
N PHE A 102 -7.40 -15.69 -15.49
CA PHE A 102 -8.39 -15.28 -16.48
C PHE A 102 -8.38 -16.19 -17.71
N ILE A 103 -7.21 -16.58 -18.22
CA ILE A 103 -7.10 -17.52 -19.34
C ILE A 103 -7.65 -18.90 -18.96
N PHE A 104 -7.28 -19.40 -17.78
CA PHE A 104 -7.70 -20.71 -17.30
C PHE A 104 -9.21 -20.81 -17.12
N PHE A 105 -9.90 -19.72 -16.82
CA PHE A 105 -11.36 -19.70 -16.79
C PHE A 105 -12.01 -20.16 -18.10
N PHE A 106 -11.35 -19.95 -19.25
CA PHE A 106 -11.89 -20.34 -20.56
C PHE A 106 -11.29 -21.65 -21.10
N THR A 107 -10.05 -21.99 -20.72
CA THR A 107 -9.30 -23.09 -21.34
C THR A 107 -9.10 -24.30 -20.45
N PHE A 108 -9.35 -24.20 -19.15
CA PHE A 108 -9.01 -25.27 -18.21
C PHE A 108 -10.07 -26.38 -18.22
N PRO A 109 -9.65 -27.66 -18.28
CA PRO A 109 -10.57 -28.79 -18.31
C PRO A 109 -11.42 -28.90 -17.04
N ALA A 110 -12.73 -29.14 -17.22
CA ALA A 110 -13.72 -29.19 -16.13
C ALA A 110 -13.48 -30.35 -15.15
N GLU A 111 -12.82 -31.41 -15.59
CA GLU A 111 -12.45 -32.58 -14.77
C GLU A 111 -11.54 -32.21 -13.58
N TYR A 112 -10.83 -31.10 -13.68
CA TYR A 112 -9.87 -30.60 -12.69
C TYR A 112 -10.34 -29.30 -12.04
N ALA A 113 -11.66 -29.10 -11.93
CA ALA A 113 -12.25 -27.91 -11.33
C ALA A 113 -11.63 -27.60 -9.95
N GLY A 114 -11.22 -26.34 -9.74
CA GLY A 114 -10.56 -25.87 -8.52
C GLY A 114 -9.03 -25.79 -8.64
N LEU A 115 -8.40 -26.64 -9.46
CA LEU A 115 -6.96 -26.50 -9.76
C LEU A 115 -6.67 -25.26 -10.62
N ASP A 116 -7.66 -24.82 -11.40
CA ASP A 116 -7.62 -23.58 -12.19
C ASP A 116 -7.44 -22.32 -11.32
N THR A 117 -7.77 -22.39 -10.03
CA THR A 117 -7.55 -21.30 -9.06
C THR A 117 -6.23 -21.44 -8.30
N ALA A 118 -5.85 -22.66 -7.93
CA ALA A 118 -4.63 -22.91 -7.16
C ALA A 118 -3.36 -22.69 -8.00
N ILE A 119 -3.32 -23.22 -9.23
CA ILE A 119 -2.13 -23.19 -10.10
C ILE A 119 -1.69 -21.74 -10.40
N PRO A 120 -2.57 -20.80 -10.81
CA PRO A 120 -2.16 -19.41 -11.04
C PRO A 120 -1.56 -18.73 -9.81
N ALA A 121 -2.09 -19.00 -8.62
CA ALA A 121 -1.55 -18.43 -7.37
C ALA A 121 -0.15 -18.95 -7.06
N VAL A 122 0.10 -20.25 -7.30
CA VAL A 122 1.44 -20.85 -7.16
C VAL A 122 2.41 -20.26 -8.19
N ILE A 123 2.01 -20.17 -9.46
CA ILE A 123 2.84 -19.59 -10.52
C ILE A 123 3.17 -18.13 -10.19
N SER A 124 2.17 -17.34 -9.81
CA SER A 124 2.34 -15.94 -9.38
C SER A 124 3.35 -15.81 -8.24
N THR A 125 3.29 -16.70 -7.26
CA THR A 125 4.24 -16.75 -6.14
C THR A 125 5.66 -17.09 -6.60
N VAL A 126 5.82 -18.09 -7.46
CA VAL A 126 7.13 -18.45 -8.02
C VAL A 126 7.72 -17.30 -8.82
N VAL A 127 6.90 -16.66 -9.67
CA VAL A 127 7.29 -15.48 -10.45
C VAL A 127 7.68 -14.33 -9.54
N PHE A 128 6.93 -14.07 -8.48
CA PHE A 128 7.28 -13.07 -7.47
C PHE A 128 8.67 -13.33 -6.90
N VAL A 129 8.96 -14.56 -6.47
CA VAL A 129 10.25 -14.95 -5.87
C VAL A 129 11.39 -14.77 -6.87
N ILE A 130 11.22 -15.25 -8.10
CA ILE A 130 12.24 -15.14 -9.16
C ILE A 130 12.55 -13.68 -9.46
N VAL A 131 11.52 -12.86 -9.71
CA VAL A 131 11.69 -11.43 -10.01
C VAL A 131 12.25 -10.70 -8.81
N ALA A 132 11.83 -11.04 -7.59
CA ALA A 132 12.34 -10.43 -6.37
C ALA A 132 13.86 -10.62 -6.30
N TYR A 133 14.36 -11.84 -6.48
CA TYR A 133 15.79 -12.13 -6.50
C TYR A 133 16.53 -11.48 -7.68
N ALA A 134 15.99 -11.58 -8.89
CA ALA A 134 16.61 -11.02 -10.09
C ALA A 134 16.75 -9.49 -10.05
N THR A 135 15.81 -8.80 -9.38
CA THR A 135 15.77 -7.33 -9.33
C THR A 135 16.32 -6.75 -8.03
N GLN A 136 16.83 -7.58 -7.10
CA GLN A 136 17.40 -7.11 -5.82
C GLN A 136 18.50 -6.05 -6.01
N SER A 137 19.33 -6.19 -7.06
CA SER A 137 20.44 -5.25 -7.29
C SER A 137 19.97 -3.84 -7.62
N LYS A 138 18.77 -3.66 -8.19
CA LYS A 138 18.24 -2.37 -8.63
C LYS A 138 17.14 -1.84 -7.71
N TYR A 139 16.40 -2.73 -7.05
CA TYR A 139 15.29 -2.40 -6.14
C TYR A 139 15.42 -3.21 -4.84
N PRO A 140 16.32 -2.82 -3.93
CA PRO A 140 16.47 -3.51 -2.64
C PRO A 140 15.22 -3.31 -1.77
N GLY A 141 14.70 -4.41 -1.21
CA GLY A 141 13.48 -4.40 -0.37
C GLY A 141 13.65 -3.85 1.05
N LYS A 142 14.88 -3.54 1.48
CA LYS A 142 15.21 -3.19 2.88
C LYS A 142 14.62 -1.85 3.36
N THR A 143 14.45 -0.86 2.48
CA THR A 143 14.22 0.55 2.85
C THR A 143 12.90 0.86 3.57
N ARG A 144 12.02 -0.13 3.80
CA ARG A 144 10.71 0.08 4.47
C ARG A 144 10.50 -0.76 5.74
N HIS A 145 11.37 -1.73 6.03
CA HIS A 145 11.24 -2.59 7.22
C HIS A 145 12.01 -2.08 8.43
N ASP A 146 12.92 -1.11 8.26
CA ASP A 146 13.66 -0.46 9.36
C ASP A 146 12.82 0.58 10.13
N VAL A 147 11.65 0.98 9.60
CA VAL A 147 10.77 1.97 10.25
C VAL A 147 10.30 1.50 11.64
N ARG A 148 10.26 0.18 11.87
CA ARG A 148 9.86 -0.37 13.18
C ARG A 148 10.86 -0.01 14.29
N ASP A 149 12.14 0.15 13.94
CA ASP A 149 13.21 0.39 14.90
C ASP A 149 13.60 1.89 14.95
N TYR A 150 12.88 2.75 14.20
CA TYR A 150 13.04 4.21 14.21
C TYR A 150 12.16 4.84 15.31
N VAL A 151 12.79 5.58 16.21
CA VAL A 151 12.09 6.42 17.20
C VAL A 151 12.14 7.86 16.67
N PRO A 152 11.00 8.50 16.38
CA PRO A 152 10.98 9.87 15.88
C PRO A 152 11.54 10.85 16.94
N PRO A 153 12.36 11.84 16.54
CA PRO A 153 12.77 12.93 17.44
C PRO A 153 11.55 13.76 17.87
N GLU A 154 11.59 14.38 19.04
CA GLU A 154 10.44 15.03 19.68
C GLU A 154 9.78 16.12 18.81
N GLU A 155 10.57 16.81 17.99
CA GLU A 155 10.11 17.76 16.97
C GLU A 155 9.20 17.14 15.87
N ASP A 156 9.49 15.91 15.45
CA ASP A 156 8.66 15.16 14.50
C ASP A 156 7.36 14.68 15.19
N VAL A 157 7.40 14.40 16.49
CA VAL A 157 6.24 14.02 17.32
C VAL A 157 5.28 15.21 17.50
N ILE A 158 5.80 16.41 17.77
CA ILE A 158 5.02 17.63 17.97
C ILE A 158 4.37 18.11 16.65
N SER A 159 5.08 17.96 15.53
CA SER A 159 4.59 18.36 14.20
C SER A 159 3.70 17.31 13.53
N GLY A 160 3.65 16.08 14.05
CA GLY A 160 2.92 14.96 13.46
C GLY A 160 3.48 14.48 12.12
N GLU A 161 4.75 14.82 11.82
CA GLU A 161 5.47 14.43 10.60
C GLU A 161 6.33 13.18 10.85
N ASP A 162 5.70 12.00 10.88
CA ASP A 162 6.25 10.73 11.39
C ASP A 162 7.54 10.17 10.71
N LEU A 163 8.05 10.70 9.58
CA LEU A 163 9.11 10.04 8.80
C LEU A 163 10.00 10.96 7.96
N LYS A 164 10.22 12.22 8.38
CA LYS A 164 10.96 13.18 7.55
C LYS A 164 12.48 12.92 7.55
N HIS A 165 13.01 12.42 8.66
CA HIS A 165 14.44 12.22 8.87
C HIS A 165 14.92 10.77 8.64
N PHE A 166 13.98 9.82 8.44
CA PHE A 166 14.29 8.41 8.19
C PHE A 166 15.09 8.18 6.90
N GLY A 167 16.35 7.74 7.04
CA GLY A 167 17.25 7.41 5.93
C GLY A 167 18.10 8.57 5.39
N SER A 168 18.14 9.70 6.10
CA SER A 168 18.92 10.90 5.71
C SER A 168 20.43 10.78 5.98
N GLY A 169 20.88 9.67 6.60
CA GLY A 169 22.27 9.50 7.04
C GLY A 169 22.61 10.24 8.33
N ASP A 170 21.64 10.94 8.93
CA ASP A 170 21.70 11.48 10.28
C ASP A 170 20.94 10.52 11.20
N ASP A 171 21.43 9.28 11.30
CA ASP A 171 21.00 8.32 12.34
C ASP A 171 21.64 8.73 13.68
N SER A 172 21.46 9.99 14.08
CA SER A 172 21.75 10.43 15.43
C SER A 172 20.59 9.96 16.32
N THR A 173 20.65 8.68 16.72
CA THR A 173 20.21 8.34 18.08
C THR A 173 20.81 9.39 19.01
N PRO A 174 20.03 10.16 19.78
CA PRO A 174 20.60 11.04 20.77
C PRO A 174 21.43 10.17 21.73
N GLN A 175 22.76 10.27 21.60
CA GLN A 175 23.68 9.78 22.62
C GLN A 175 23.38 10.60 23.87
N GLY A 176 22.50 10.11 24.74
CA GLY A 176 22.15 10.86 25.94
C GLY A 176 21.04 10.28 26.81
N TYR A 177 20.20 9.36 26.31
CA TYR A 177 19.16 8.79 27.17
C TYR A 177 19.70 7.61 27.97
N ASP A 178 20.22 7.90 29.17
CA ASP A 178 20.38 6.92 30.24
C ASP A 178 19.04 6.75 30.96
N PRO A 179 18.39 5.56 30.90
CA PRO A 179 17.10 5.33 31.54
C PRO A 179 17.12 5.40 33.07
N ASN A 180 18.28 5.62 33.71
CA ASN A 180 18.44 5.71 35.16
C ASN A 180 18.63 7.13 35.72
N THR A 181 18.63 8.18 34.90
CA THR A 181 18.73 9.57 35.40
C THR A 181 17.38 10.26 35.39
N SER A 182 16.86 10.58 36.58
CA SER A 182 15.63 11.33 36.81
C SER A 182 15.88 12.84 36.72
N ASP A 183 16.31 13.34 35.57
CA ASP A 183 16.41 14.78 35.38
C ASP A 183 15.11 15.29 34.73
N THR A 184 14.32 16.00 35.54
CA THR A 184 13.19 16.82 35.08
C THR A 184 13.71 17.97 34.22
N PRO A 185 13.17 18.23 33.02
CA PRO A 185 13.57 19.38 32.21
C PRO A 185 13.20 20.68 32.91
N ASP A 186 14.18 21.58 33.06
CA ASP A 186 13.99 22.91 33.63
C ASP A 186 13.00 23.74 32.79
N ASP A 187 11.93 24.20 33.46
CA ASP A 187 10.97 25.18 32.95
C ASP A 187 11.64 26.57 32.83
N ASP A 188 12.33 26.84 31.73
CA ASP A 188 12.81 28.20 31.42
C ASP A 188 11.83 28.92 30.47
N LEU A 189 10.67 29.26 31.02
CA LEU A 189 9.65 30.12 30.40
C LEU A 189 9.39 31.40 31.21
N THR A 190 10.43 32.06 31.74
CA THR A 190 10.26 33.38 32.36
C THR A 190 11.50 34.28 32.28
N SER A 191 11.75 34.98 31.17
CA SER A 191 12.67 36.14 31.20
C SER A 191 12.56 37.17 30.05
N HIS A 192 11.43 37.31 29.36
CA HIS A 192 11.24 38.45 28.44
C HIS A 192 9.90 39.15 28.64
N ASN A 193 9.80 39.94 29.71
CA ASN A 193 9.01 41.18 29.76
C ASN A 193 9.15 41.84 31.14
N ALA A 194 10.27 42.51 31.35
CA ALA A 194 10.33 43.62 32.30
C ALA A 194 11.53 44.51 31.95
N MET A 195 11.27 45.80 31.86
CA MET A 195 12.22 46.91 31.84
C MET A 195 12.99 47.13 30.53
N ASP A 196 12.43 47.99 29.68
CA ASP A 196 13.17 49.22 29.39
C ASP A 196 12.21 50.42 29.36
N LYS A 197 12.80 51.56 29.74
CA LYS A 197 12.18 52.82 30.20
C LYS A 197 11.37 53.57 29.14
#